data_AF-C1ARZ9-F1
#
_entry.id   AF-C1ARZ9-F1
#
_cell.length_a   1.000
_cell.length_b   1.000
_cell.length_c   1.000
_cell.angle_alpha   90.00
_cell.angle_beta   90.00
_cell.angle_gamma   90.00
#
_symmetry.space_group_name_H-M   'P 1'
#
loop_
_entity.id
_entity.type
_entity.pdbx_description
1 polymer ?
#
loop_
_entity_poly.entity_id
_entity_poly.type
_entity_poly.pdbx_seq_one_letter_code
_entity_poly.pdbx_strand_id
1 'polypeptide(L)'
;MPAHRQAPPLPQGTSRTPAKTKKVLEASLRQTTLLGHEKIGTNHLLLALLDDPASTGTQILTDLASLPISEMHEHLRRELAQQPTPGPAHRIPIRLSNDKYTRAHAAAHTAGQNLETSGPRPHHRRPRTTRIAG
;
A
#
# COMPACT_ATOMS: atom_id res chain seq x y z
N MET A 1 -24.54 22.05 43.50
CA MET A 1 -23.98 20.70 43.40
C MET A 1 -24.59 19.99 42.19
N PRO A 2 -23.98 20.00 40.99
CA PRO A 2 -24.52 19.27 39.86
C PRO A 2 -23.95 17.84 39.82
N ALA A 3 -24.82 16.86 39.62
CA ALA A 3 -24.48 15.45 39.55
C ALA A 3 -23.79 15.12 38.20
N HIS A 4 -22.67 14.40 38.26
CA HIS A 4 -22.00 13.84 37.09
C HIS A 4 -22.86 12.72 36.49
N ARG A 5 -23.58 13.02 35.41
CA ARG A 5 -24.28 12.02 34.61
C ARG A 5 -23.25 11.24 33.79
N GLN A 6 -22.89 10.03 34.24
CA GLN A 6 -22.09 9.10 33.43
C GLN A 6 -22.86 8.75 32.15
N ALA A 7 -22.22 8.98 31.01
CA ALA A 7 -22.76 8.59 29.71
C ALA A 7 -22.73 7.06 29.59
N PRO A 8 -23.78 6.42 29.05
CA PRO A 8 -23.79 4.97 28.85
C PRO A 8 -22.62 4.55 27.93
N PRO A 9 -21.97 3.40 28.19
CA PRO A 9 -20.90 2.90 27.33
C PRO A 9 -21.44 2.71 25.91
N LEU A 10 -20.68 3.19 24.92
CA LEU A 10 -21.02 3.04 23.50
C LEU A 10 -21.23 1.56 23.19
N PRO A 11 -22.31 1.17 22.49
CA PRO A 11 -22.53 -0.21 22.11
C PRO A 11 -21.35 -0.68 21.26
N GLN A 12 -20.63 -1.69 21.76
CA GLN A 12 -19.59 -2.42 21.02
C GLN A 12 -20.29 -3.24 19.94
N GLY A 13 -20.79 -2.57 18.90
CA GLY A 13 -21.41 -3.22 17.77
C GLY A 13 -20.34 -4.02 17.03
N THR A 14 -20.47 -5.35 17.01
CA THR A 14 -19.77 -6.15 16.01
C THR A 14 -20.32 -5.71 14.67
N SER A 15 -19.63 -4.81 13.98
CA SER A 15 -20.05 -4.33 12.66
C SER A 15 -20.03 -5.52 11.70
N ARG A 16 -21.18 -6.16 11.54
CA ARG A 16 -21.36 -7.27 10.62
C ARG A 16 -21.44 -6.65 9.24
N THR A 17 -20.33 -6.70 8.52
CA THR A 17 -20.29 -6.25 7.12
C THR A 17 -21.18 -7.16 6.27
N PRO A 18 -21.97 -6.60 5.33
CA PRO A 18 -22.71 -7.41 4.37
C PRO A 18 -21.78 -8.32 3.58
N ALA A 19 -22.22 -9.53 3.24
CA ALA A 19 -21.38 -10.51 2.55
C ALA A 19 -20.82 -9.98 1.21
N LYS A 20 -21.62 -9.19 0.47
CA LYS A 20 -21.20 -8.52 -0.77
C LYS A 20 -20.07 -7.52 -0.52
N THR A 21 -20.19 -6.70 0.53
CA THR A 21 -19.14 -5.75 0.93
C THR A 21 -17.85 -6.45 1.33
N LYS A 22 -17.95 -7.54 2.10
CA LYS A 22 -16.79 -8.34 2.48
C LYS A 22 -16.05 -8.90 1.25
N LYS A 23 -16.79 -9.42 0.26
CA LYS A 23 -16.21 -9.93 -0.99
C LYS A 23 -15.41 -8.85 -1.73
N VAL A 24 -15.94 -7.62 -1.84
CA VAL A 24 -15.25 -6.48 -2.48
C VAL A 24 -14.00 -6.09 -1.70
N LEU A 25 -14.05 -6.06 -0.37
CA LEU A 25 -12.89 -5.75 0.48
C LEU A 25 -11.80 -6.82 0.37
N GLU A 26 -12.17 -8.10 0.34
CA GLU A 26 -11.21 -9.19 0.14
C GLU A 26 -10.61 -9.13 -1.26
N ALA A 27 -11.39 -8.78 -2.29
CA ALA A 27 -10.90 -8.58 -3.64
C ALA A 27 -9.90 -7.42 -3.72
N SER A 28 -10.21 -6.26 -3.13
CA SER A 28 -9.31 -5.11 -3.14
C SER A 28 -8.00 -5.37 -2.39
N LEU A 29 -8.05 -6.16 -1.30
CA LEU A 29 -6.86 -6.63 -0.61
C LEU A 29 -5.99 -7.53 -1.50
N ARG A 30 -6.60 -8.51 -2.20
CA ARG A 30 -5.86 -9.37 -3.14
C ARG A 30 -5.16 -8.57 -4.23
N GLN A 31 -5.85 -7.59 -4.82
CA GLN A 31 -5.26 -6.70 -5.84
C GLN A 31 -4.05 -5.94 -5.28
N THR A 32 -4.19 -5.41 -4.06
CA THR A 32 -3.12 -4.70 -3.36
C THR A 32 -1.89 -5.60 -3.17
N THR A 33 -2.08 -6.85 -2.74
CA THR A 33 -0.98 -7.83 -2.58
C THR A 33 -0.34 -8.20 -3.91
N LEU A 34 -1.12 -8.43 -4.97
CA LEU A 34 -0.60 -8.79 -6.30
C LEU A 34 0.24 -7.68 -6.93
N LEU A 35 -0.11 -6.43 -6.65
CA LEU A 35 0.61 -5.25 -7.13
C LEU A 35 1.78 -4.83 -6.22
N GLY A 36 1.99 -5.51 -5.10
CA GLY A 36 3.03 -5.15 -4.12
C GLY A 36 2.73 -3.89 -3.31
N HIS A 37 1.46 -3.48 -3.25
CA HIS A 37 1.02 -2.29 -2.53
C HIS A 37 0.83 -2.58 -1.03
N GLU A 38 1.09 -1.58 -0.17
CA GLU A 38 0.97 -1.75 1.29
C GLU A 38 -0.43 -1.41 1.81
N LYS A 39 -1.19 -0.61 1.05
CA LYS A 39 -2.47 -0.05 1.48
C LYS A 39 -3.50 -0.13 0.36
N ILE A 40 -4.74 -0.45 0.76
CA ILE A 40 -5.90 -0.38 -0.13
C ILE A 40 -6.22 1.10 -0.37
N GLY A 41 -5.92 1.58 -1.58
CA GLY A 41 -6.36 2.88 -2.08
C GLY A 41 -7.68 2.81 -2.85
N THR A 42 -8.24 3.97 -3.20
CA THR A 42 -9.49 4.09 -3.98
C THR A 42 -9.47 3.25 -5.26
N ASN A 43 -8.36 3.27 -6.01
CA ASN A 43 -8.23 2.55 -7.26
C ASN A 43 -8.37 1.02 -7.08
N HIS A 44 -7.92 0.46 -5.95
CA HIS A 44 -8.08 -0.97 -5.67
C HIS A 44 -9.52 -1.33 -5.33
N LEU A 45 -10.24 -0.43 -4.64
CA LEU A 45 -11.66 -0.61 -4.36
C LEU A 45 -12.50 -0.52 -5.62
N LEU A 46 -12.20 0.44 -6.50
CA LEU A 46 -12.86 0.58 -7.80
C LEU A 46 -12.62 -0.65 -8.67
N LEU A 47 -11.37 -1.14 -8.74
CA LEU A 47 -11.05 -2.36 -9.49
C LEU A 47 -11.83 -3.57 -8.96
N ALA A 48 -11.90 -3.72 -7.63
CA ALA A 48 -12.65 -4.79 -6.97
C ALA A 48 -14.18 -4.69 -7.15
N LEU A 49 -14.72 -3.49 -7.35
CA LEU A 49 -16.13 -3.31 -7.72
C LEU A 49 -16.37 -3.76 -9.16
N LEU A 50 -15.52 -3.32 -10.09
CA LEU A 50 -15.61 -3.66 -11.51
C LEU A 50 -15.44 -5.16 -11.82
N ASP A 51 -14.80 -5.92 -10.91
CA ASP A 51 -14.72 -7.39 -10.97
C ASP A 51 -16.09 -8.09 -10.89
N ASP A 52 -17.15 -7.41 -10.45
CA ASP A 52 -18.53 -7.91 -10.47
C ASP A 52 -19.42 -7.03 -11.37
N PRO A 53 -19.55 -7.36 -12.67
CA PRO A 53 -20.34 -6.60 -13.64
C PRO A 53 -21.83 -6.51 -13.29
N ALA A 54 -22.35 -7.47 -12.51
CA ALA A 54 -23.75 -7.50 -12.09
C ALA A 54 -24.01 -6.64 -10.84
N SER A 55 -22.97 -6.08 -10.23
CA SER A 55 -23.13 -5.27 -9.03
C SER A 55 -23.72 -3.89 -9.34
N THR A 56 -24.57 -3.40 -8.43
CA THR A 56 -25.13 -2.04 -8.52
C THR A 56 -24.03 -0.98 -8.55
N GLY A 57 -22.90 -1.21 -7.88
CA GLY A 57 -21.75 -0.30 -7.93
C GLY A 57 -21.16 -0.19 -9.33
N THR A 58 -20.98 -1.32 -10.03
CA THR A 58 -20.48 -1.33 -11.40
C THR A 58 -21.45 -0.68 -12.38
N GLN A 59 -22.75 -0.91 -12.21
CA GLN A 59 -23.79 -0.25 -13.02
C GLN A 59 -23.71 1.27 -12.85
N ILE A 60 -23.70 1.77 -11.62
CA ILE A 60 -23.58 3.21 -11.33
C ILE A 60 -22.28 3.79 -11.93
N LEU A 61 -21.15 3.09 -11.78
CA LEU A 61 -19.88 3.56 -12.31
C LEU A 61 -19.90 3.65 -13.85
N THR A 62 -20.49 2.66 -14.51
CA THR A 62 -20.64 2.61 -15.97
C THR A 62 -21.54 3.75 -16.46
N ASP A 63 -22.67 3.97 -15.78
CA ASP A 63 -23.62 5.02 -16.12
C ASP A 63 -23.00 6.42 -15.96
N LEU A 64 -22.26 6.66 -14.88
CA LEU A 64 -21.61 7.93 -14.61
C LEU A 64 -20.42 8.20 -15.53
N ALA A 65 -19.60 7.19 -15.81
CA ALA A 65 -18.40 7.34 -16.64
C ALA A 65 -18.73 7.36 -18.14
N SER A 66 -19.86 6.76 -18.55
CA SER A 66 -20.19 6.53 -19.96
C SER A 66 -19.07 5.78 -20.72
N LEU A 67 -18.34 4.91 -20.02
CA LEU A 67 -17.25 4.10 -20.55
C LEU A 67 -17.53 2.61 -20.32
N PRO A 68 -17.09 1.73 -21.23
CA PRO A 68 -17.19 0.29 -20.99
C PRO A 68 -16.28 -0.12 -19.83
N ILE A 69 -16.74 -1.12 -19.07
CA ILE A 69 -16.01 -1.67 -17.90
C ILE A 69 -14.55 -2.01 -18.24
N SER A 70 -14.30 -2.57 -19.43
CA SER A 70 -12.95 -2.94 -19.88
C SER A 70 -12.00 -1.74 -19.98
N GLU A 71 -12.46 -0.61 -20.49
CA GLU A 71 -11.62 0.61 -20.59
C GLU A 71 -11.33 1.19 -19.21
N MET A 72 -12.33 1.24 -18.33
CA MET A 72 -12.13 1.66 -16.94
C MET A 72 -11.13 0.75 -16.21
N HIS A 73 -11.27 -0.56 -16.42
CA HIS A 73 -10.39 -1.56 -15.83
C HIS A 73 -8.95 -1.41 -16.32
N GLU A 74 -8.75 -1.18 -17.62
CA GLU A 74 -7.43 -0.93 -18.20
C GLU A 74 -6.82 0.36 -17.66
N HIS A 75 -7.60 1.44 -17.62
CA HIS A 75 -7.17 2.73 -17.09
C HIS A 75 -6.70 2.63 -15.64
N LEU A 76 -7.50 2.02 -14.76
CA LEU A 76 -7.15 1.84 -13.35
C LEU A 76 -5.91 0.95 -13.17
N ARG A 77 -5.75 -0.11 -13.98
CA ARG A 77 -4.54 -0.94 -13.95
C ARG A 77 -3.31 -0.15 -14.39
N ARG A 78 -3.42 0.68 -15.42
CA ARG A 78 -2.32 1.55 -15.89
C ARG A 78 -1.92 2.55 -14.82
N GLU A 79 -2.89 3.19 -14.17
CA GLU A 79 -2.59 4.11 -13.05
C GLU A 79 -1.90 3.40 -11.90
N LEU A 80 -2.43 2.24 -11.48
CA LEU A 80 -1.84 1.47 -10.38
C LEU A 80 -0.41 1.00 -10.71
N ALA A 81 -0.12 0.64 -11.95
CA ALA A 81 1.24 0.29 -12.38
C ALA A 81 2.20 1.49 -12.38
N GLN A 82 1.68 2.72 -12.52
CA GLN A 82 2.46 3.96 -12.49
C GLN A 82 2.62 4.55 -11.09
N GLN A 83 1.96 3.99 -10.08
CA GLN A 83 2.10 4.38 -8.68
C GLN A 83 3.10 3.45 -7.98
N PRO A 84 4.42 3.70 -8.07
CA PRO A 84 5.37 2.97 -7.26
C PRO A 84 5.03 3.22 -5.81
N THR A 85 4.85 2.14 -5.06
CA THR A 85 4.66 2.22 -3.63
C THR A 85 5.84 2.94 -3.00
N PRO A 86 5.61 3.85 -2.04
CA PRO A 86 6.66 4.15 -1.09
C PRO A 86 7.05 2.82 -0.47
N GLY A 87 8.25 2.31 -0.78
CA GLY A 87 8.76 1.10 -0.15
C GLY A 87 8.62 1.22 1.37
N PRO A 88 8.57 0.09 2.10
CA PRO A 88 7.85 -0.02 3.36
C PRO A 88 7.95 1.20 4.23
N ALA A 89 6.80 1.79 4.58
CA ALA A 89 6.74 2.99 5.42
C ALA A 89 7.52 2.83 6.73
N HIS A 90 7.82 1.59 7.12
CA HIS A 90 8.69 1.21 8.21
C HIS A 90 10.04 0.62 7.74
N ARG A 91 10.91 1.46 7.18
CA ARG A 91 12.33 1.13 7.09
C ARG A 91 12.97 1.36 8.45
N ILE A 92 13.23 0.29 9.20
CA ILE A 92 14.04 0.36 10.41
C ILE A 92 15.50 0.57 9.98
N PRO A 93 16.14 1.72 10.24
CA PRO A 93 17.55 1.88 9.96
C PRO A 93 18.33 0.97 10.92
N ILE A 94 18.79 -0.18 10.42
CA ILE A 94 19.76 -0.98 11.16
C ILE A 94 21.14 -0.33 11.06
N ARG A 95 21.74 -0.01 12.22
CA ARG A 95 23.12 0.46 12.28
C ARG A 95 24.05 -0.72 11.98
N LEU A 96 24.64 -0.71 10.79
CA LEU A 96 25.63 -1.71 10.38
C LEU A 96 27.03 -1.25 10.81
N SER A 97 27.86 -2.17 11.29
CA SER A 97 29.32 -1.95 11.39
C SER A 97 29.91 -1.81 9.98
N ASN A 98 31.07 -1.16 9.85
CA ASN A 98 31.72 -0.94 8.55
C ASN A 98 31.91 -2.24 7.75
N ASP A 99 32.31 -3.34 8.38
CA ASP A 99 32.48 -4.63 7.69
C ASP A 99 31.16 -5.20 7.16
N LYS A 100 30.08 -5.06 7.94
CA LYS A 100 28.74 -5.50 7.54
C LYS A 100 28.21 -4.66 6.38
N TYR A 101 28.49 -3.34 6.40
CA TYR A 101 28.16 -2.44 5.30
C TYR A 101 28.90 -2.82 4.01
N THR A 102 30.22 -3.00 4.07
CA THR A 102 31.03 -3.37 2.90
C THR A 102 30.57 -4.69 2.28
N ARG A 103 30.29 -5.71 3.11
CA ARG A 103 29.80 -7.01 2.63
C ARG A 103 28.41 -6.88 1.98
N ALA A 104 27.48 -6.16 2.60
CA ALA A 104 26.15 -5.95 2.05
C ALA A 104 26.19 -5.17 0.73
N HIS A 105 27.04 -4.15 0.64
CA HIS A 105 27.21 -3.35 -0.57
C HIS A 105 27.83 -4.15 -1.72
N ALA A 106 28.86 -4.97 -1.44
CA ALA A 106 29.46 -5.86 -2.44
C ALA A 106 28.46 -6.91 -2.95
N ALA A 107 27.66 -7.49 -2.06
CA ALA A 107 26.62 -8.45 -2.42
C ALA A 107 25.53 -7.82 -3.30
N ALA A 108 25.07 -6.62 -2.96
CA ALA A 108 24.07 -5.89 -3.76
C ALA A 108 24.58 -5.52 -5.16
N HIS A 109 25.84 -5.05 -5.26
CA HIS A 109 26.47 -4.77 -6.56
C HIS A 109 26.61 -6.02 -7.42
N THR A 110 26.97 -7.15 -6.81
CA THR A 110 27.06 -8.45 -7.50
C THR A 110 25.68 -8.92 -7.98
N ALA A 111 24.62 -8.59 -7.24
CA ALA A 111 23.23 -8.90 -7.59
C ALA A 111 22.57 -7.88 -8.54
N GLY A 112 23.30 -6.86 -9.02
CA GLY A 112 22.76 -5.82 -9.91
C GLY A 112 21.78 -4.84 -9.25
N GLN A 113 21.77 -4.75 -7.92
CA GLN A 113 20.86 -3.92 -7.15
C GLN A 113 21.49 -2.55 -6.84
N ASN A 114 20.78 -1.45 -7.12
CA ASN A 114 21.27 -0.09 -6.88
C ASN A 114 20.89 0.37 -5.46
N LEU A 115 21.88 0.41 -4.55
CA LEU A 115 21.67 0.94 -3.20
C LEU A 115 21.72 2.48 -3.22
N GLU A 116 20.58 3.15 -3.12
CA GLU A 116 20.55 4.61 -2.93
C GLU A 116 21.11 4.98 -1.55
N THR A 117 22.35 5.49 -1.53
CA THR A 117 22.98 6.00 -0.31
C THR A 117 22.44 7.40 0.00
N SER A 118 21.43 7.52 0.86
CA SER A 118 21.09 8.81 1.49
C SER A 118 22.11 9.13 2.59
N GLY A 119 23.24 9.72 2.21
CA GLY A 119 24.24 10.20 3.15
C GLY A 119 25.39 10.93 2.44
N PRO A 120 25.96 11.99 3.03
CA PRO A 120 26.95 12.83 2.36
C PRO A 120 28.22 12.05 1.98
N ARG A 121 28.79 12.40 0.81
CA ARG A 121 30.08 11.91 0.31
C ARG A 121 31.24 12.38 1.24
N PRO A 122 32.39 11.68 1.23
CA PRO A 122 33.18 11.47 2.43
C PRO A 122 34.13 12.63 2.71
N HIS A 123 33.89 13.38 3.79
CA HIS A 123 34.97 13.96 4.60
C HIS A 123 34.64 13.76 6.08
N HIS A 124 35.49 12.98 6.76
CA HIS A 124 35.55 12.73 8.21
C HIS A 124 34.47 11.86 8.90
N ARG A 125 34.90 10.61 9.18
CA ARG A 125 34.79 9.86 10.46
C ARG A 125 33.45 9.95 11.24
N ARG A 126 32.32 9.56 10.64
CA ARG A 126 31.08 9.20 11.37
C ARG A 126 30.37 7.96 10.75
N PRO A 127 29.63 7.17 11.55
CA PRO A 127 29.01 5.91 11.12
C PRO A 127 27.88 6.11 10.10
N ARG A 128 27.78 5.20 9.11
CA ARG A 128 26.88 5.28 7.95
C ARG A 128 25.55 4.55 8.20
N THR A 129 24.45 5.14 7.72
CA THR A 129 23.12 4.50 7.65
C THR A 129 22.89 4.03 6.21
N THR A 130 22.33 2.84 6.01
CA THR A 130 22.18 2.26 4.66
C THR A 130 20.74 1.90 4.35
N ARG A 131 20.33 2.18 3.11
CA ARG A 131 19.01 1.95 2.55
C ARG A 131 19.08 0.77 1.56
N ILE A 132 18.67 -0.42 1.99
CA ILE A 132 18.38 -1.60 1.13
C ILE A 132 17.07 -1.43 0.35
N ALA A 133 17.12 -1.14 -0.96
CA ALA A 133 15.98 -1.27 -1.86
C ALA A 133 15.91 -2.72 -2.37
N GLY A 134 14.70 -3.25 -2.54
CA GLY A 134 14.41 -4.55 -3.14
C GLY A 134 13.45 -4.37 -4.30
#